data_AF-A0A7R9MPQ3-F1
#
_entry.id   AF-A0A7R9MPQ3-F1
#
_cell.length_a   1.000
_cell.length_b   1.000
_cell.length_c   1.000
_cell.angle_alpha   90.00
_cell.angle_beta   90.00
_cell.angle_gamma   90.00
#
_symmetry.space_group_name_H-M   'P 1'
#
loop_
_entity.id
_entity.type
_entity.pdbx_description
1 polymer ?
#
loop_
_entity_poly.entity_id
_entity_poly.type
_entity_poly.pdbx_seq_one_letter_code
_entity_poly.pdbx_strand_id
1 'polypeptide(L)'
;MHERKQKYFAYHFMVKVTHDDLNGVGLLDPLIHRLFTRLFANNLLNNTVLVFFSDHGMRFGSIRETLSGKYEDRLPAMHIYLPSHLRTHNMTVNEHRLTTHFDIHATLKHILEGKPNNTLKYGKTLLEEIPVTRSCQSIPILEHFCSCQSSQVITDLKSVEVMSKFIVKQLNQLLYSTKNS
;
A
#
# COMPACT_ATOMS: atom_id res chain seq x y z
N MET A 1 -16.00 -2.80 -31.05
CA MET A 1 -15.10 -1.89 -30.32
C MET A 1 -13.96 -1.52 -31.25
N HIS A 2 -13.71 -0.25 -31.54
CA HIS A 2 -12.53 0.15 -32.31
C HIS A 2 -11.27 0.01 -31.44
N GLU A 3 -10.26 -0.72 -31.92
CA GLU A 3 -8.94 -0.78 -31.29
C GLU A 3 -8.31 0.61 -31.31
N ARG A 4 -8.18 1.24 -30.13
CA ARG A 4 -7.35 2.44 -29.98
C ARG A 4 -5.90 2.00 -29.95
N LYS A 5 -5.09 2.48 -30.91
CA LYS A 5 -3.64 2.21 -30.98
C LYS A 5 -2.82 2.95 -29.92
N GLN A 6 -3.41 3.89 -29.18
CA GLN A 6 -2.70 4.73 -28.22
C GLN A 6 -2.68 4.07 -26.83
N LYS A 7 -1.49 4.00 -26.22
CA LYS A 7 -1.32 3.60 -24.81
C LYS A 7 -2.07 4.58 -23.91
N TYR A 8 -2.78 4.08 -22.91
CA TYR A 8 -3.49 4.91 -21.94
C TYR A 8 -3.29 4.38 -20.52
N PHE A 9 -3.50 5.25 -19.54
CA PHE A 9 -3.52 4.92 -18.13
C PHE A 9 -4.88 5.33 -17.56
N ALA A 10 -5.52 4.44 -16.81
CA ALA A 10 -6.79 4.68 -16.15
C ALA A 10 -6.64 4.43 -14.65
N TYR A 11 -7.15 5.34 -13.84
CA TYR A 11 -7.14 5.25 -12.39
C TYR A 11 -8.54 5.53 -11.85
N HIS A 12 -9.00 4.67 -10.95
CA HIS A 12 -10.26 4.81 -10.26
C HIS A 12 -10.05 4.47 -8.78
N PHE A 13 -10.54 5.32 -7.90
CA PHE A 13 -10.39 5.18 -6.45
C PHE A 13 -11.75 5.33 -5.77
N MET A 14 -12.14 4.30 -5.03
CA MET A 14 -13.39 4.26 -4.27
C MET A 14 -13.09 4.52 -2.80
N VAL A 15 -13.90 5.35 -2.16
CA VAL A 15 -13.68 5.74 -0.76
C VAL A 15 -14.87 5.35 0.11
N LYS A 16 -16.07 5.85 -0.21
CA LYS A 16 -17.21 5.89 0.71
C LYS A 16 -17.65 4.53 1.24
N VAL A 17 -17.65 3.49 0.40
CA VAL A 17 -18.17 2.16 0.76
C VAL A 17 -17.21 1.39 1.67
N THR A 18 -15.93 1.76 1.70
CA THR A 18 -14.87 1.03 2.42
C THR A 18 -14.24 1.84 3.55
N HIS A 19 -14.57 3.13 3.70
CA HIS A 19 -13.85 4.02 4.62
C HIS A 19 -14.16 3.79 6.10
N ASP A 20 -15.44 3.57 6.45
CA ASP A 20 -15.90 3.56 7.85
C ASP A 20 -16.45 2.21 8.31
N ASP A 21 -16.62 1.25 7.40
CA ASP A 21 -17.20 -0.07 7.67
C ASP A 21 -16.27 -1.17 7.20
N LEU A 22 -15.82 -2.01 8.15
CA LEU A 22 -14.95 -3.16 7.89
C LEU A 22 -15.61 -4.15 6.92
N ASN A 23 -16.93 -4.28 6.98
CA ASN A 23 -17.68 -5.21 6.15
C ASN A 23 -18.23 -4.56 4.87
N GLY A 24 -18.11 -3.24 4.73
CA GLY A 24 -18.66 -2.49 3.59
C GLY A 24 -18.07 -2.94 2.25
N VAL A 25 -16.82 -3.41 2.24
CA VAL A 25 -16.16 -3.98 1.05
C VAL A 25 -16.92 -5.19 0.47
N GLY A 26 -17.63 -5.96 1.31
CA GLY A 26 -18.42 -7.12 0.86
C GLY A 26 -19.56 -6.72 -0.10
N LEU A 27 -20.07 -5.49 0.00
CA LEU A 27 -21.08 -4.96 -0.92
C LEU A 27 -20.54 -4.75 -2.34
N LEU A 28 -19.22 -4.58 -2.48
CA LEU A 28 -18.56 -4.37 -3.77
C LEU A 28 -18.16 -5.68 -4.45
N ASP A 29 -18.12 -6.81 -3.73
CA ASP A 29 -17.62 -8.08 -4.26
C ASP A 29 -18.35 -8.54 -5.54
N PRO A 30 -19.70 -8.59 -5.61
CA PRO A 30 -20.41 -8.94 -6.84
C PRO A 30 -20.15 -7.98 -8.01
N LEU A 31 -19.84 -6.71 -7.73
CA LEU A 31 -19.56 -5.69 -8.75
C LEU A 31 -18.13 -5.85 -9.29
N ILE A 32 -17.15 -6.06 -8.41
CA ILE A 32 -15.75 -6.31 -8.76
C ILE A 32 -15.65 -7.64 -9.53
N HIS A 33 -16.31 -8.69 -9.04
CA HIS A 33 -16.38 -9.98 -9.72
C HIS A 33 -16.94 -9.83 -11.15
N ARG A 34 -18.07 -9.12 -11.30
CA ARG A 34 -18.68 -8.87 -12.63
C ARG A 34 -17.75 -8.07 -13.54
N LEU A 35 -17.04 -7.07 -13.01
CA LEU A 35 -16.06 -6.28 -13.76
C LEU A 35 -14.94 -7.20 -14.28
N PHE A 36 -14.28 -7.95 -13.40
CA PHE A 36 -13.18 -8.82 -13.78
C PHE A 36 -13.62 -9.91 -14.76
N THR A 37 -14.76 -10.57 -14.52
CA THR A 37 -15.32 -11.56 -15.44
C THR A 37 -15.54 -10.98 -16.84
N ARG A 38 -16.03 -9.74 -16.95
CA ARG A 38 -16.16 -9.06 -18.26
C ARG A 38 -14.81 -8.74 -18.88
N LEU A 39 -13.82 -8.27 -18.11
CA LEU A 39 -12.48 -8.00 -18.63
C LEU A 39 -11.83 -9.27 -19.20
N PHE A 40 -11.97 -10.40 -18.51
CA PHE A 40 -11.46 -11.70 -18.97
C PHE A 40 -12.24 -12.22 -20.19
N ALA A 41 -13.58 -12.29 -20.12
CA ALA A 41 -14.41 -12.85 -21.19
C ALA A 41 -14.29 -12.10 -22.52
N ASN A 42 -13.94 -10.80 -22.48
CA ASN A 42 -13.75 -9.97 -23.66
C ASN A 42 -12.28 -9.84 -24.09
N ASN A 43 -11.35 -10.63 -23.51
CA ASN A 43 -9.91 -10.60 -23.82
C ASN A 43 -9.25 -9.22 -23.62
N LEU A 44 -9.82 -8.36 -22.78
CA LEU A 44 -9.33 -6.98 -22.57
C LEU A 44 -8.01 -6.95 -21.78
N LEU A 45 -7.67 -8.04 -21.09
CA LEU A 45 -6.44 -8.16 -20.30
C LEU A 45 -5.23 -8.69 -21.10
N ASN A 46 -5.40 -9.03 -22.38
CA ASN A 46 -4.28 -9.52 -23.21
C ASN A 46 -3.19 -8.46 -23.46
N ASN A 47 -3.54 -7.19 -23.35
CA ASN A 47 -2.62 -6.05 -23.50
C ASN A 47 -2.83 -4.99 -22.41
N THR A 48 -3.36 -5.40 -21.25
CA THR A 48 -3.66 -4.49 -20.13
C THR A 48 -3.07 -5.05 -18.85
N VAL A 49 -2.23 -4.25 -18.18
CA VAL A 49 -1.84 -4.48 -16.80
C VAL A 49 -2.95 -3.96 -15.90
N LEU A 50 -3.44 -4.81 -15.00
CA LEU A 50 -4.47 -4.44 -14.03
C LEU A 50 -3.85 -4.47 -12.64
N VAL A 51 -3.93 -3.34 -11.93
CA VAL A 51 -3.54 -3.22 -10.52
C VAL A 51 -4.80 -2.94 -9.72
N PHE A 52 -5.13 -3.83 -8.78
CA PHE A 52 -6.23 -3.69 -7.85
C PHE A 52 -5.67 -3.64 -6.44
N PHE A 53 -5.85 -2.52 -5.75
CA PHE A 53 -5.15 -2.27 -4.49
C PHE A 53 -5.97 -1.38 -3.55
N SER A 54 -5.53 -1.36 -2.30
CA SER A 54 -5.95 -0.41 -1.27
C SER A 54 -4.78 0.49 -0.88
N ASP A 55 -5.05 1.71 -0.44
CA ASP A 55 -4.02 2.60 0.13
C ASP A 55 -3.68 2.23 1.57
N HIS A 56 -4.66 1.71 2.32
CA HIS A 56 -4.55 1.16 3.66
C HIS A 56 -5.69 0.15 3.94
N GLY A 57 -5.56 -0.68 4.96
CA GLY A 57 -6.67 -1.45 5.53
C GLY A 57 -7.52 -0.62 6.51
N MET A 58 -8.25 -1.25 7.42
CA MET A 58 -9.11 -0.52 8.36
C MET A 58 -8.28 0.25 9.40
N ARG A 59 -8.31 1.58 9.30
CA ARG A 59 -7.54 2.50 10.16
C ARG A 59 -8.38 3.18 11.25
N PHE A 60 -9.58 2.67 11.55
CA PHE A 60 -10.47 3.21 12.58
C PHE A 60 -11.11 2.11 13.41
N GLY A 61 -11.64 2.49 14.58
CA GLY A 61 -12.34 1.58 15.49
C GLY A 61 -11.42 0.67 16.30
N SER A 62 -12.05 -0.14 17.16
CA SER A 62 -11.37 -1.03 18.11
C SER A 62 -10.54 -2.12 17.44
N ILE A 63 -10.79 -2.44 16.16
CA ILE A 63 -10.00 -3.42 15.42
C ILE A 63 -8.50 -3.07 15.41
N ARG A 64 -8.14 -1.78 15.42
CA ARG A 64 -6.75 -1.32 15.44
C ARG A 64 -5.98 -1.72 16.70
N GLU A 65 -6.69 -2.01 17.79
CA GLU A 65 -6.06 -2.44 19.04
C GLU A 65 -5.57 -3.89 18.94
N THR A 66 -6.17 -4.67 18.03
CA THR A 66 -5.79 -6.06 17.75
C THR A 66 -4.52 -6.14 16.91
N LEU A 67 -3.81 -7.27 16.99
CA LEU A 67 -2.66 -7.55 16.12
C LEU A 67 -3.06 -7.57 14.63
N SER A 68 -4.21 -8.17 14.30
CA SER A 68 -4.72 -8.21 12.93
C SER A 68 -5.02 -6.82 12.38
N GLY A 69 -5.66 -5.94 13.15
CA GLY A 69 -5.91 -4.56 12.71
C GLY A 69 -4.63 -3.75 12.52
N LYS A 70 -3.58 -4.01 13.30
CA LYS A 70 -2.25 -3.43 13.07
C LYS A 70 -1.59 -3.92 11.79
N TYR A 71 -1.85 -5.17 11.38
CA TYR A 71 -1.43 -5.66 10.07
C TYR A 71 -2.25 -5.01 8.96
N GLU A 72 -3.57 -4.92 9.10
CA GLU A 72 -4.42 -4.26 8.10
C GLU A 72 -4.03 -2.80 7.86
N ASP A 73 -3.69 -2.07 8.91
CA ASP A 73 -3.23 -0.67 8.80
C ASP A 73 -1.91 -0.53 8.00
N ARG A 74 -1.07 -1.58 7.99
CA ARG A 74 0.31 -1.53 7.43
C ARG A 74 0.52 -2.34 6.16
N LEU A 75 -0.34 -3.31 5.89
CA LEU A 75 -0.25 -4.26 4.77
C LEU A 75 -1.49 -4.13 3.89
N PRO A 76 -1.59 -3.07 3.09
CA PRO A 76 -2.71 -2.92 2.18
C PRO A 76 -2.76 -4.07 1.17
N ALA A 77 -3.99 -4.45 0.79
CA ALA A 77 -4.22 -5.38 -0.31
C ALA A 77 -3.59 -4.84 -1.61
N MET A 78 -2.86 -5.70 -2.32
CA MET A 78 -2.19 -5.39 -3.58
C MET A 78 -2.25 -6.61 -4.50
N HIS A 79 -3.01 -6.51 -5.58
CA HIS A 79 -3.17 -7.54 -6.58
C HIS A 79 -2.80 -7.00 -7.96
N ILE A 80 -1.90 -7.70 -8.65
CA ILE A 80 -1.42 -7.28 -9.97
C ILE A 80 -1.64 -8.42 -10.95
N TYR A 81 -2.36 -8.13 -12.03
CA TYR A 81 -2.46 -9.00 -13.18
C TYR A 81 -1.57 -8.48 -14.31
N LEU A 82 -0.70 -9.36 -14.81
CA LEU A 82 0.14 -9.09 -15.97
C LEU A 82 -0.34 -9.87 -17.21
N PRO A 83 -0.42 -9.20 -18.38
CA PRO A 83 -0.52 -9.87 -19.68
C PRO A 83 0.54 -10.96 -19.84
N SER A 84 0.23 -12.02 -20.60
CA SER A 84 1.11 -13.19 -20.76
C SER A 84 2.56 -12.84 -21.13
N HIS A 85 2.76 -11.86 -22.01
CA HIS A 85 4.07 -11.40 -22.47
C HIS A 85 4.88 -10.61 -21.43
N LEU A 86 4.27 -10.20 -20.31
CA LEU A 86 4.94 -9.54 -19.18
C LEU A 86 5.07 -10.46 -17.96
N ARG A 87 4.52 -11.68 -18.01
CA ARG A 87 4.58 -12.62 -16.87
C ARG A 87 6.01 -13.07 -16.63
N THR A 88 6.38 -13.14 -15.36
CA THR A 88 7.68 -13.59 -14.90
C THR A 88 7.52 -14.34 -13.59
N HIS A 89 8.33 -15.38 -13.40
CA HIS A 89 8.38 -16.15 -12.15
C HIS A 89 8.75 -15.26 -10.94
N ASN A 90 9.44 -14.14 -11.18
CA ASN A 90 9.80 -13.19 -10.13
C ASN A 90 8.57 -12.60 -9.42
N MET A 91 7.45 -12.41 -10.11
CA MET A 91 6.21 -11.93 -9.46
C MET A 91 5.76 -12.89 -8.36
N THR A 92 5.78 -14.21 -8.63
CA THR A 92 5.40 -15.25 -7.66
C THR A 92 6.39 -15.35 -6.51
N VAL A 93 7.70 -15.22 -6.78
CA VAL A 93 8.71 -15.15 -5.70
C VAL A 93 8.48 -13.93 -4.82
N ASN A 94 8.15 -12.78 -5.43
CA ASN A 94 7.98 -11.51 -4.75
C ASN A 94 6.72 -11.43 -3.87
N GLU A 95 5.75 -12.34 -4.03
CA GLU A 95 4.60 -12.48 -3.12
C GLU A 95 5.03 -12.69 -1.66
N HIS A 96 6.20 -13.28 -1.45
CA HIS A 96 6.77 -13.57 -0.12
C HIS A 96 7.96 -12.67 0.22
N ARG A 97 8.06 -11.49 -0.41
CA ARG A 97 9.14 -10.52 -0.19
C ARG A 97 8.59 -9.21 0.37
N LEU A 98 9.42 -8.49 1.12
CA LEU A 98 9.10 -7.13 1.56
C LEU A 98 9.10 -6.19 0.34
N THR A 99 7.91 -5.74 -0.05
CA THR A 99 7.71 -4.78 -1.14
C THR A 99 7.03 -3.52 -0.64
N THR A 100 7.12 -2.46 -1.43
CA THR A 100 6.58 -1.13 -1.12
C THR A 100 5.95 -0.51 -2.36
N HIS A 101 5.18 0.56 -2.18
CA HIS A 101 4.64 1.36 -3.28
C HIS A 101 5.74 1.91 -4.23
N PHE A 102 6.97 2.10 -3.75
CA PHE A 102 8.10 2.47 -4.61
C PHE A 102 8.45 1.39 -5.62
N ASP A 103 8.31 0.12 -5.26
CA ASP A 103 8.55 -1.02 -6.15
C ASP A 103 7.46 -1.12 -7.23
N ILE A 104 6.21 -0.79 -6.87
CA ILE A 104 5.10 -0.66 -7.84
C ILE A 104 5.40 0.45 -8.84
N HIS A 105 5.83 1.62 -8.36
CA HIS A 105 6.24 2.73 -9.24
C HIS A 105 7.38 2.32 -10.19
N ALA A 106 8.40 1.64 -9.67
CA ALA A 106 9.51 1.13 -10.48
C ALA A 106 9.06 0.10 -11.52
N THR A 107 8.10 -0.75 -11.16
CA THR A 107 7.49 -1.73 -12.06
C THR A 107 6.74 -1.06 -13.21
N LEU A 108 5.91 -0.05 -12.91
CA LEU A 108 5.18 0.69 -13.94
C LEU A 108 6.13 1.44 -14.89
N LYS A 109 7.20 2.03 -14.36
CA LYS A 109 8.27 2.63 -15.18
C LYS A 109 8.95 1.61 -16.08
N HIS A 110 9.31 0.44 -15.54
CA HIS A 110 9.90 -0.63 -16.33
C HIS A 110 8.99 -1.01 -17.51
N ILE A 111 7.69 -1.24 -17.26
CA ILE A 111 6.72 -1.60 -18.30
C ILE A 111 6.59 -0.50 -19.37
N LEU A 112 6.60 0.77 -18.97
CA LEU A 112 6.53 1.89 -19.90
C LEU A 112 7.77 1.99 -20.80
N GLU A 113 8.95 1.82 -20.21
CA GLU A 113 10.26 1.99 -20.87
C GLU A 113 10.74 0.72 -21.58
N GLY A 114 10.17 -0.45 -21.27
CA GLY A 114 10.56 -1.76 -21.78
C GLY A 114 11.87 -2.30 -21.20
N LYS A 115 12.39 -1.68 -20.13
CA LYS A 115 13.64 -2.06 -19.45
C LYS A 115 13.67 -1.57 -18.01
N PRO A 116 14.45 -2.18 -17.10
CA PRO A 116 14.56 -1.72 -15.73
C PRO A 116 15.19 -0.32 -15.67
N ASN A 117 14.65 0.51 -14.77
CA ASN A 117 15.17 1.84 -14.52
C ASN A 117 16.04 1.85 -13.25
N ASN A 118 17.35 1.72 -13.44
CA ASN A 118 18.33 1.65 -12.35
C ASN A 118 18.59 3.00 -11.66
N THR A 119 17.96 4.09 -12.11
CA THR A 119 18.11 5.42 -11.48
C THR A 119 17.13 5.65 -10.33
N LEU A 120 16.13 4.78 -10.19
CA LEU A 120 15.14 4.88 -9.11
C LEU A 120 15.79 4.56 -7.76
N LYS A 121 15.92 5.60 -6.93
CA LYS A 121 16.59 5.50 -5.62
C LYS A 121 15.87 4.59 -4.62
N TYR A 122 14.54 4.47 -4.73
CA TYR A 122 13.70 3.98 -3.64
C TYR A 122 12.97 2.67 -3.91
N GLY A 123 12.89 2.25 -5.18
CA GLY A 123 12.10 1.08 -5.58
C GLY A 123 12.83 0.23 -6.61
N LYS A 124 12.58 -1.07 -6.57
CA LYS A 124 13.03 -2.05 -7.56
C LYS A 124 11.82 -2.61 -8.29
N THR A 125 11.96 -2.87 -9.59
CA THR A 125 10.87 -3.48 -10.37
C THR A 125 10.53 -4.86 -9.82
N LEU A 126 9.23 -5.17 -9.70
CA LEU A 126 8.72 -6.47 -9.31
C LEU A 126 8.84 -7.51 -10.44
N LEU A 127 9.22 -7.07 -11.65
CA LEU A 127 9.55 -7.99 -12.76
C LEU A 127 10.91 -8.69 -12.54
N GLU A 128 11.69 -8.22 -11.56
CA GLU A 128 12.93 -8.82 -11.07
C GLU A 128 12.75 -9.35 -9.65
N GLU A 129 13.58 -10.30 -9.24
CA GLU A 129 13.49 -10.82 -7.87
C GLU A 129 13.89 -9.73 -6.85
N ILE A 130 13.00 -9.52 -5.87
CA ILE A 130 13.30 -8.71 -4.69
C ILE A 130 14.15 -9.55 -3.73
N PRO A 131 15.32 -9.04 -3.28
CA PRO A 131 16.21 -9.80 -2.41
C PRO A 131 15.52 -10.29 -1.13
N VAL A 132 15.73 -11.55 -0.78
CA VAL A 132 15.25 -12.13 0.51
C VAL A 132 15.80 -11.39 1.72
N THR A 133 16.97 -10.76 1.59
CA THR A 133 17.64 -10.00 2.65
C THR A 133 17.11 -8.59 2.84
N ARG A 134 16.16 -8.13 2.00
CA ARG A 134 15.56 -6.79 2.11
C ARG A 134 14.78 -6.68 3.42
N SER A 135 15.18 -5.72 4.26
CA SER A 135 14.56 -5.42 5.55
C SER A 135 14.01 -4.00 5.60
N CYS A 136 13.19 -3.69 6.60
CA CYS A 136 12.66 -2.35 6.82
C CYS A 136 13.77 -1.30 7.02
N GLN A 137 14.92 -1.69 7.58
CA GLN A 137 16.08 -0.81 7.77
C GLN A 137 16.85 -0.55 6.46
N SER A 138 16.74 -1.46 5.48
CA SER A 138 17.42 -1.33 4.19
C SER A 138 16.67 -0.46 3.18
N ILE A 139 15.49 0.06 3.54
CA ILE A 139 14.59 0.78 2.64
C ILE A 139 14.13 2.12 3.23
N PRO A 140 13.75 3.09 2.39
CA PRO A 140 13.40 4.45 2.80
C PRO A 140 11.95 4.54 3.31
N ILE A 141 11.54 3.70 4.26
CA ILE A 141 10.22 3.80 4.90
C ILE A 141 10.36 4.17 6.37
N LEU A 142 9.34 4.81 6.92
CA LEU A 142 9.28 5.08 8.35
C LEU A 142 9.02 3.79 9.12
N GLU A 143 9.62 3.67 10.30
CA GLU A 143 9.58 2.46 11.12
C GLU A 143 8.15 2.00 11.42
N HIS A 144 7.23 2.94 11.60
CA HIS A 144 5.83 2.64 11.92
C HIS A 144 5.07 1.90 10.80
N PHE A 145 5.56 1.94 9.56
CA PHE A 145 5.01 1.16 8.44
C PHE A 145 5.57 -0.25 8.37
N CYS A 146 6.62 -0.57 9.14
CA CYS A 146 7.18 -1.91 9.19
C CYS A 146 6.23 -2.85 9.96
N SER A 147 5.83 -3.96 9.33
CA SER A 147 4.93 -4.95 9.95
C SER A 147 5.64 -5.89 10.94
N CYS A 148 6.97 -5.92 10.95
CA CYS A 148 7.77 -6.82 11.81
C CYS A 148 7.84 -6.38 13.28
N GLN A 149 7.13 -5.32 13.68
CA GLN A 149 7.22 -4.77 15.04
C GLN A 149 6.42 -5.58 16.06
N SER A 150 7.02 -5.81 17.23
CA SER A 150 6.33 -6.30 18.42
C SER A 150 5.82 -5.13 19.26
N SER A 151 4.62 -5.25 19.82
CA SER A 151 4.13 -4.27 20.78
C SER A 151 4.74 -4.51 22.15
N GLN A 152 5.29 -3.47 22.75
CA GLN A 152 5.66 -3.49 24.17
C GLN A 152 4.53 -2.89 25.00
N VAL A 153 4.17 -3.56 26.09
CA VAL A 153 3.22 -3.01 27.07
C VAL A 153 3.98 -2.01 27.93
N ILE A 154 3.52 -0.76 27.94
CA ILE A 154 4.08 0.25 28.84
C ILE A 154 3.46 0.06 30.22
N THR A 155 4.29 -0.28 31.19
CA THR A 155 3.86 -0.56 32.58
C THR A 155 3.96 0.68 33.49
N ASP A 156 4.86 1.62 33.19
CA ASP A 156 5.04 2.85 33.95
C ASP A 156 4.10 3.97 33.48
N LEU A 157 2.82 3.84 33.86
CA LEU A 157 1.79 4.81 33.51
C LEU A 157 2.03 6.19 34.14
N LYS A 158 2.72 6.25 35.28
CA LYS A 158 2.98 7.51 35.99
C LYS A 158 3.99 8.37 35.22
N SER A 159 5.07 7.76 34.72
CA SER A 159 6.02 8.47 33.87
C SER A 159 5.38 8.90 32.55
N VAL A 160 4.53 8.07 31.95
CA VAL A 160 3.77 8.44 30.74
C VAL A 160 2.89 9.67 31.00
N GLU A 161 2.18 9.72 32.13
CA GLU A 161 1.33 10.87 32.49
C GLU A 161 2.16 12.16 32.65
N VAL A 162 3.28 12.09 33.37
CA VAL A 162 4.18 13.24 33.59
C VAL A 162 4.74 13.75 32.27
N MET A 163 5.25 12.87 31.41
CA MET A 163 5.75 13.24 30.08
C MET A 163 4.65 13.83 29.21
N SER A 164 3.46 13.24 29.22
CA SER A 164 2.32 13.72 28.43
C SER A 164 1.93 15.15 28.83
N LYS A 165 1.84 15.42 30.15
CA LYS A 165 1.56 16.77 30.68
C LYS A 165 2.65 17.77 30.28
N PHE A 166 3.92 17.36 30.34
CA PHE A 166 5.03 18.20 29.92
C PHE A 166 4.94 18.55 28.42
N ILE A 167 4.73 17.56 27.55
CA ILE A 167 4.63 17.76 26.09
C ILE A 167 3.45 18.68 25.76
N VAL A 168 2.27 18.44 26.32
CA VAL A 168 1.08 19.30 26.10
C VAL A 168 1.36 20.74 26.55
N LYS A 169 2.03 20.92 27.70
CA LYS A 169 2.43 22.25 28.16
C LYS A 169 3.37 22.95 27.17
N GLN A 170 4.38 22.26 26.65
CA GLN A 170 5.32 22.82 25.67
C GLN A 170 4.62 23.19 24.36
N LEU A 171 3.76 22.31 23.83
CA LEU A 171 2.99 22.58 22.62
C LEU A 171 2.07 23.80 22.80
N ASN A 172 1.38 23.90 23.94
CA ASN A 172 0.54 25.04 24.24
C ASN A 172 1.35 26.35 24.28
N GLN A 173 2.53 26.34 24.91
CA GLN A 173 3.40 27.52 24.95
C GLN A 173 3.81 27.98 23.54
N LEU A 174 4.19 27.05 22.67
CA LEU A 174 4.55 27.35 21.27
C LEU A 174 3.37 27.92 20.46
N LEU A 175 2.16 27.40 20.69
CA LEU A 175 0.94 27.87 20.02
C LEU A 175 0.52 29.26 20.52
N TYR A 176 0.70 29.55 21.81
CA TYR A 176 0.42 30.88 22.36
C TYR A 176 1.45 31.92 21.93
N SER A 177 2.73 31.56 21.82
CA SER A 177 3.77 32.48 21.33
C SER A 177 3.59 32.85 19.85
N THR A 178 3.11 31.91 19.03
CA THR A 178 2.85 32.15 17.59
C THR A 178 1.56 32.95 17.33
N LYS A 179 0.59 32.94 18.25
CA LYS A 179 -0.62 33.80 18.15
C LYS A 179 -0.37 35.28 18.48
N ASN A 180 0.71 35.58 19.19
CA ASN A 180 1.08 36.93 19.60
C ASN A 180 2.22 37.53 18.75
N SER A 181 2.52 36.90 17.61
CA SER A 181 3.47 37.36 16.57
C SER A 181 2.68 37.72 15.31
#